data_AF-A0A414T3T9-F1
#
_entry.id   AF-A0A414T3T9-F1
#
_cell.length_a   1.000
_cell.length_b   1.000
_cell.length_c   1.000
_cell.angle_alpha   90.00
_cell.angle_beta   90.00
_cell.angle_gamma   90.00
#
_symmetry.space_group_name_H-M   'P 1'
#
loop_
_entity.id
_entity.type
_entity.pdbx_description
1 polymer ?
#
loop_
_entity_poly.entity_id
_entity_poly.type
_entity_poly.pdbx_seq_one_letter_code
_entity_poly.pdbx_strand_id
1 'polypeptide(L)'
;MSEEERRRRNRERARQKARRKKKQKRALLLALFLLLIIAVVGVFAYLTSYIGAVNKGNRALGRNDYTTAEDSFRNALAKDDTRPEAYTGLSKVYQAQDNADKAERLFTSALKKQGENIELYRACIKFYIRSDQKEKIPELLDEADSSISDALPEYIVKTPKFSLDDGEDYDDVQQLKLTAASGCKIYYTKNKKKPTTGSRKYTGPIQIEEGDTTIYAIAVNKAGIPSLPVRKSYTVELPIEDAPAVSPSTGQYSSAQEIEIKVPDGYTAYYTTDKSEPTTSSTKYTGPVEMPEGETIFKAVLVNAKGRVSGITTRNYVLN
;
A
#
# COMPACT_ATOMS: atom_id res chain seq x y z
N MET A 1 -24.20 90.76 -50.06
CA MET A 1 -24.73 89.38 -50.08
C MET A 1 -26.23 89.45 -49.99
N SER A 2 -26.94 88.92 -50.99
CA SER A 2 -28.41 88.89 -50.97
C SER A 2 -28.90 87.95 -49.87
N GLU A 3 -30.09 88.20 -49.34
CA GLU A 3 -30.71 87.35 -48.34
C GLU A 3 -30.86 85.89 -48.83
N GLU A 4 -31.03 85.71 -50.14
CA GLU A 4 -31.05 84.42 -50.81
C GLU A 4 -29.70 83.68 -50.76
N GLU A 5 -28.57 84.37 -50.94
CA GLU A 5 -27.24 83.76 -50.85
C GLU A 5 -26.93 83.24 -49.44
N ARG A 6 -27.33 84.00 -48.40
CA ARG A 6 -27.23 83.55 -47.00
C ARG A 6 -28.10 82.33 -46.73
N ARG A 7 -29.33 82.31 -47.26
CA ARG A 7 -30.25 81.15 -47.16
C ARG A 7 -29.71 79.93 -47.89
N ARG A 8 -29.12 80.09 -49.09
CA ARG A 8 -28.48 79.00 -49.86
C ARG A 8 -27.27 78.42 -49.12
N ARG A 9 -26.35 79.27 -48.64
CA ARG A 9 -25.16 78.85 -47.89
C ARG A 9 -25.52 78.16 -46.56
N ASN A 10 -26.58 78.62 -45.87
CA ASN A 10 -27.09 77.96 -44.67
C ASN A 10 -27.75 76.60 -44.97
N ARG A 11 -28.51 76.48 -46.07
CA ARG A 11 -29.08 75.21 -46.54
C ARG A 11 -27.98 74.21 -46.92
N GLU A 12 -26.90 74.65 -47.55
CA GLU A 12 -25.73 73.81 -47.88
C GLU A 12 -24.98 73.33 -46.64
N ARG A 13 -24.72 74.23 -45.67
CA ARG A 13 -24.12 73.86 -44.37
C ARG A 13 -24.99 72.87 -43.60
N ALA A 14 -26.32 73.05 -43.61
CA ALA A 14 -27.27 72.11 -43.00
C ALA A 14 -27.25 70.74 -43.71
N ARG A 15 -27.24 70.73 -45.05
CA ARG A 15 -27.10 69.50 -45.86
C ARG A 15 -25.77 68.78 -45.60
N GLN A 16 -24.65 69.50 -45.49
CA GLN A 16 -23.35 68.93 -45.15
C GLN A 16 -23.32 68.36 -43.72
N LYS A 17 -23.86 69.09 -42.73
CA LYS A 17 -24.02 68.58 -41.35
C LYS A 17 -24.90 67.33 -41.31
N ALA A 18 -26.01 67.29 -42.04
CA ALA A 18 -26.89 66.13 -42.16
C ALA A 18 -26.20 64.94 -42.83
N ARG A 19 -25.44 65.16 -43.92
CA ARG A 19 -24.63 64.13 -44.58
C ARG A 19 -23.54 63.58 -43.66
N ARG A 20 -22.82 64.43 -42.92
CA ARG A 20 -21.83 64.02 -41.91
C ARG A 20 -22.46 63.21 -40.79
N LYS A 21 -23.58 63.66 -40.21
CA LYS A 21 -24.35 62.90 -39.22
C LYS A 21 -24.84 61.55 -39.77
N LYS A 22 -25.28 61.49 -41.03
CA LYS A 22 -25.68 60.22 -41.69
C LYS A 22 -24.49 59.28 -41.90
N LYS A 23 -23.32 59.80 -42.30
CA LYS A 23 -22.06 59.02 -42.44
C LYS A 23 -21.57 58.52 -41.08
N GLN A 24 -21.58 59.36 -40.05
CA GLN A 24 -21.23 59.00 -38.66
C GLN A 24 -22.19 57.94 -38.11
N LYS A 25 -23.51 58.10 -38.29
CA LYS A 25 -24.51 57.08 -37.91
C LYS A 25 -24.28 55.75 -38.63
N ARG A 26 -24.00 55.77 -39.94
CA ARG A 26 -23.68 54.55 -40.70
C ARG A 26 -22.38 53.90 -40.21
N ALA A 27 -21.33 54.69 -39.97
CA ALA A 27 -20.06 54.19 -39.43
C ALA A 27 -20.24 53.59 -38.03
N LEU A 28 -21.04 54.23 -37.16
CA LEU A 28 -21.37 53.71 -35.84
C LEU A 28 -22.15 52.38 -35.92
N LEU A 29 -23.13 52.28 -36.81
CA LEU A 29 -23.89 51.04 -37.03
C LEU A 29 -22.99 49.92 -37.56
N LEU A 30 -22.08 50.22 -38.50
CA LEU A 30 -21.10 49.25 -38.98
C LEU A 30 -20.13 48.81 -37.87
N ALA A 31 -19.68 49.73 -37.02
CA ALA A 31 -18.83 49.40 -35.88
C ALA A 31 -19.56 48.52 -34.85
N LEU A 32 -20.82 48.83 -34.52
CA LEU A 32 -21.64 48.00 -33.64
C LEU A 32 -21.90 46.61 -34.23
N PHE A 33 -22.15 46.53 -35.54
CA PHE A 33 -22.32 45.26 -36.24
C PHE A 33 -21.03 44.41 -36.22
N LEU A 34 -19.87 45.03 -36.46
CA LEU A 34 -18.57 44.38 -36.32
C LEU A 34 -18.31 43.87 -34.89
N LEU A 35 -18.63 44.68 -33.87
CA LEU A 35 -18.52 44.26 -32.47
C LEU A 35 -19.42 43.06 -32.16
N LEU A 36 -20.64 43.03 -32.70
CA LEU A 36 -21.54 41.90 -32.54
C LEU A 36 -20.99 40.64 -33.22
N ILE A 37 -20.43 40.76 -34.43
CA ILE A 37 -19.75 39.62 -35.09
C ILE A 37 -18.60 39.11 -34.24
N ILE A 38 -17.74 40.00 -33.73
CA ILE A 38 -16.60 39.62 -32.88
C ILE A 38 -17.10 38.90 -31.62
N ALA A 39 -18.18 39.39 -31.00
CA ALA A 39 -18.78 38.73 -29.85
C ALA A 39 -19.32 37.34 -30.20
N VAL A 40 -20.03 37.18 -31.31
CA VAL A 40 -20.56 35.88 -31.77
C VAL A 40 -19.42 34.90 -32.07
N VAL A 41 -18.38 35.35 -32.77
CA VAL A 41 -17.20 34.53 -33.07
C VAL A 41 -16.47 34.14 -31.78
N GLY A 42 -16.31 35.06 -30.83
CA GLY A 42 -15.70 34.78 -29.53
C GLY A 42 -16.49 33.75 -28.72
N VAL A 43 -17.83 33.88 -28.69
CA VAL A 43 -18.71 32.90 -28.04
C VAL A 43 -18.60 31.55 -28.73
N PHE A 44 -18.63 31.50 -30.07
CA PHE A 44 -18.49 30.26 -30.82
C PHE A 44 -17.14 29.58 -30.52
N ALA A 45 -16.03 30.33 -30.61
CA ALA A 45 -14.69 29.84 -30.30
C ALA A 45 -14.57 29.30 -28.87
N TYR A 46 -15.20 29.97 -27.89
CA TYR A 46 -15.27 29.49 -26.52
C TYR A 46 -16.07 28.18 -26.42
N LEU A 47 -17.27 28.11 -27.01
CA LEU A 47 -18.12 26.92 -26.97
C LEU A 47 -17.48 25.70 -27.63
N THR A 48 -16.62 25.91 -28.63
CA THR A 48 -15.85 24.87 -29.30
C THR A 48 -14.47 24.62 -28.68
N SER A 49 -14.10 25.31 -27.60
CA SER A 49 -12.80 25.12 -26.94
C SER A 49 -12.83 23.99 -25.91
N TYR A 50 -11.65 23.49 -25.54
CA TYR A 50 -11.47 22.59 -24.40
C TYR A 50 -12.09 23.18 -23.12
N ILE A 51 -11.74 24.43 -22.81
CA ILE A 51 -12.17 25.12 -21.60
C ILE A 51 -13.69 25.32 -21.58
N GLY A 52 -14.29 25.67 -22.71
CA GLY A 52 -15.73 25.79 -22.83
C GLY A 52 -16.46 24.47 -22.59
N ALA A 53 -15.92 23.36 -23.11
CA ALA A 53 -16.45 22.03 -22.88
C ALA A 53 -16.31 21.59 -21.40
N VAL A 54 -15.16 21.81 -20.76
CA VAL A 54 -14.95 21.56 -19.32
C VAL A 54 -15.91 22.39 -18.47
N ASN A 55 -16.07 23.68 -18.76
CA ASN A 55 -16.98 24.56 -18.01
C ASN A 55 -18.45 24.19 -18.22
N LYS A 56 -18.82 23.70 -19.42
CA LYS A 56 -20.16 23.13 -19.65
C LYS A 56 -20.34 21.86 -18.80
N GLY A 57 -19.36 20.96 -18.78
CA GLY A 57 -19.38 19.75 -17.97
C GLY A 57 -19.50 20.03 -16.47
N ASN A 58 -18.71 20.97 -15.94
CA ASN A 58 -18.77 21.38 -14.54
C ASN A 58 -20.14 21.97 -14.16
N ARG A 59 -20.74 22.79 -15.04
CA ARG A 59 -22.09 23.34 -14.81
C ARG A 59 -23.17 22.25 -14.82
N ALA A 60 -23.06 21.27 -15.71
CA ALA A 60 -23.98 20.13 -15.75
C ALA A 60 -23.83 19.25 -14.50
N LEU A 61 -22.59 18.94 -14.10
CA LEU A 61 -22.28 18.20 -12.89
C LEU A 61 -22.86 18.89 -11.63
N GLY A 62 -22.72 20.21 -11.52
CA GLY A 62 -23.30 20.99 -10.42
C GLY A 62 -24.83 21.00 -10.39
N ARG A 63 -25.49 20.62 -11.49
CA ARG A 63 -26.95 20.42 -11.59
C ARG A 63 -27.36 18.95 -11.48
N ASN A 64 -26.41 18.05 -11.19
CA ASN A 64 -26.59 16.60 -11.23
C ASN A 64 -27.05 16.04 -12.60
N ASP A 65 -26.84 16.79 -13.68
CA ASP A 65 -27.05 16.32 -15.04
C ASP A 65 -25.81 15.55 -15.50
N TYR A 66 -25.72 14.29 -15.04
CA TYR A 66 -24.54 13.45 -15.24
C TYR A 66 -24.33 13.07 -16.71
N THR A 67 -25.39 12.90 -17.50
CA THR A 67 -25.30 12.61 -18.93
C THR A 67 -24.67 13.78 -19.69
N THR A 68 -25.19 14.99 -19.51
CA THR A 68 -24.60 16.18 -20.16
C THR A 68 -23.19 16.44 -19.66
N ALA A 69 -22.92 16.18 -18.38
CA ALA A 69 -21.58 16.34 -17.81
C ALA A 69 -20.57 15.38 -18.46
N GLU A 70 -20.90 14.09 -18.53
CA GLU A 70 -20.09 13.06 -19.17
C GLU A 70 -19.80 13.40 -20.63
N ASP A 71 -20.83 13.71 -21.42
CA ASP A 71 -20.67 14.08 -22.83
C ASP A 71 -19.78 15.31 -23.00
N SER A 72 -19.93 16.30 -22.12
CA SER A 72 -19.14 17.54 -22.17
C SER A 72 -17.66 17.29 -21.84
N PHE A 73 -17.36 16.46 -20.83
CA PHE A 73 -15.98 16.12 -20.50
C PHE A 73 -15.34 15.20 -21.55
N ARG A 74 -16.06 14.23 -22.10
CA ARG A 74 -15.59 13.42 -23.24
C ARG A 74 -15.30 14.28 -24.46
N ASN A 75 -16.16 15.26 -24.74
CA ASN A 75 -15.92 16.24 -25.80
C ASN A 75 -14.72 17.16 -25.50
N ALA A 76 -14.41 17.45 -24.25
CA ALA A 76 -13.18 18.14 -23.89
C ALA A 76 -11.94 17.27 -24.17
N LEU A 77 -11.96 16.00 -23.73
CA LEU A 77 -10.88 15.03 -23.98
C LEU A 77 -10.64 14.79 -25.48
N ALA A 78 -11.70 14.77 -26.30
CA ALA A 78 -11.55 14.65 -27.75
C ALA A 78 -10.80 15.84 -28.41
N LYS A 79 -10.72 16.99 -27.73
CA LYS A 79 -9.97 18.17 -28.21
C LYS A 79 -8.55 18.20 -27.69
N ASP A 80 -8.37 17.88 -26.41
CA ASP A 80 -7.08 17.86 -25.75
C ASP A 80 -7.16 16.88 -24.57
N ASP A 81 -6.57 15.70 -24.77
CA ASP A 81 -6.54 14.64 -23.78
C ASP A 81 -5.28 14.67 -22.90
N THR A 82 -4.43 15.69 -23.04
CA THR A 82 -3.22 15.85 -22.22
C THR A 82 -3.48 16.54 -20.88
N ARG A 83 -4.67 17.12 -20.76
CA ARG A 83 -5.04 18.01 -19.67
C ARG A 83 -5.89 17.34 -18.59
N PRO A 84 -5.56 17.51 -17.29
CA PRO A 84 -6.19 16.77 -16.20
C PRO A 84 -7.64 17.18 -15.88
N GLU A 85 -8.09 18.38 -16.28
CA GLU A 85 -9.35 18.94 -15.81
C GLU A 85 -10.56 18.13 -16.28
N ALA A 86 -10.55 17.69 -17.53
CA ALA A 86 -11.61 16.85 -18.09
C ALA A 86 -11.64 15.44 -17.47
N TYR A 87 -10.48 14.82 -17.21
CA TYR A 87 -10.41 13.55 -16.45
C TYR A 87 -10.92 13.71 -15.02
N THR A 88 -10.55 14.81 -14.36
CA THR A 88 -11.02 15.14 -13.01
C THR A 88 -12.53 15.34 -12.99
N GLY A 89 -13.08 16.04 -13.98
CA GLY A 89 -14.52 16.22 -14.13
C GLY A 89 -15.25 14.91 -14.37
N LEU A 90 -14.78 14.11 -15.33
CA LEU A 90 -15.40 12.85 -15.69
C LEU A 90 -15.30 11.80 -14.57
N SER A 91 -14.19 11.73 -13.84
CA SER A 91 -14.09 10.85 -12.66
C SER A 91 -15.08 11.24 -11.56
N LYS A 92 -15.36 12.54 -11.36
CA LYS A 92 -16.42 12.97 -10.43
C LYS A 92 -17.81 12.57 -10.91
N VAL A 93 -18.08 12.62 -12.22
CA VAL A 93 -19.34 12.12 -12.79
C VAL A 93 -19.50 10.63 -12.47
N TYR A 94 -18.47 9.83 -12.75
CA TYR A 94 -18.50 8.39 -12.48
C TYR A 94 -18.63 8.06 -10.99
N GLN A 95 -17.99 8.83 -10.10
CA GLN A 95 -18.17 8.69 -8.65
C GLN A 95 -19.60 9.03 -8.21
N ALA A 96 -20.20 10.08 -8.75
CA ALA A 96 -21.59 10.44 -8.46
C ALA A 96 -22.61 9.39 -8.94
N GLN A 97 -22.20 8.56 -9.91
CA GLN A 97 -22.96 7.42 -10.42
C GLN A 97 -22.60 6.09 -9.73
N ASP A 98 -21.85 6.13 -8.63
CA ASP A 98 -21.35 4.95 -7.90
C ASP A 98 -20.58 3.95 -8.78
N ASN A 99 -19.87 4.46 -9.78
CA ASN A 99 -19.11 3.67 -10.74
C ASN A 99 -17.61 3.98 -10.63
N ALA A 100 -17.03 3.61 -9.49
CA ALA A 100 -15.61 3.82 -9.22
C ALA A 100 -14.70 3.13 -10.25
N ASP A 101 -15.09 1.96 -10.74
CA ASP A 101 -14.34 1.19 -11.74
C ASP A 101 -14.15 1.96 -13.06
N LYS A 102 -15.17 2.69 -13.52
CA LYS A 102 -15.03 3.54 -14.72
C LYS A 102 -14.05 4.69 -14.49
N ALA A 103 -14.05 5.28 -13.30
CA ALA A 103 -13.12 6.35 -12.95
C ALA A 103 -11.67 5.85 -12.89
N GLU A 104 -11.46 4.66 -12.35
CA GLU A 104 -10.15 4.02 -12.32
C GLU A 104 -9.66 3.70 -13.74
N ARG A 105 -10.47 3.00 -14.54
CA ARG A 105 -10.13 2.69 -15.94
C ARG A 105 -9.84 3.95 -16.76
N LEU A 106 -10.57 5.03 -16.52
CA LEU A 106 -10.33 6.32 -17.16
C LEU A 106 -8.89 6.79 -16.90
N PHE A 107 -8.45 6.83 -15.65
CA PHE A 107 -7.08 7.24 -15.33
C PHE A 107 -6.03 6.22 -15.79
N THR A 108 -6.22 4.92 -15.57
CA THR A 108 -5.27 3.89 -16.02
C THR A 108 -5.05 3.94 -17.53
N SER A 109 -6.11 4.14 -18.31
CA SER A 109 -5.99 4.26 -19.77
C SER A 109 -5.24 5.52 -20.21
N ALA A 110 -5.48 6.65 -19.54
CA ALA A 110 -4.79 7.91 -19.79
C ALA A 110 -3.29 7.81 -19.46
N LEU A 111 -2.95 7.27 -18.29
CA LEU A 111 -1.57 7.14 -17.83
C LEU A 111 -0.78 6.13 -18.66
N LYS A 112 -1.41 5.05 -19.15
CA LYS A 112 -0.77 4.13 -20.10
C LYS A 112 -0.39 4.82 -21.41
N LYS A 113 -1.20 5.78 -21.88
CA LYS A 113 -0.90 6.58 -23.09
C LYS A 113 0.12 7.69 -22.81
N GLN A 114 0.14 8.21 -21.59
CA GLN A 114 0.88 9.43 -21.20
C GLN A 114 1.65 9.20 -19.90
N GLY A 115 2.57 8.22 -19.92
CA GLY A 115 3.28 7.74 -18.73
C GLY A 115 4.19 8.77 -18.04
N GLU A 116 4.50 9.88 -18.72
CA GLU A 116 5.33 10.99 -18.20
C GLU A 116 4.49 12.21 -17.78
N ASN A 117 3.16 12.17 -17.91
CA ASN A 117 2.30 13.32 -17.63
C ASN A 117 2.01 13.46 -16.13
N ILE A 118 2.88 14.22 -15.44
CA ILE A 118 2.83 14.48 -13.99
C ILE A 118 1.44 14.98 -13.54
N GLU A 119 0.80 15.84 -14.33
CA GLU A 119 -0.50 16.42 -13.94
C GLU A 119 -1.64 15.39 -14.01
N LEU A 120 -1.55 14.39 -14.90
CA LEU A 120 -2.47 13.25 -14.89
C LEU A 120 -2.24 12.33 -13.70
N TYR A 121 -1.00 12.07 -13.31
CA TYR A 121 -0.71 11.33 -12.06
C TYR A 121 -1.29 12.08 -10.86
N ARG A 122 -1.06 13.39 -10.76
CA ARG A 122 -1.60 14.24 -9.69
C ARG A 122 -3.13 14.19 -9.65
N ALA A 123 -3.80 14.18 -10.80
CA ALA A 123 -5.25 14.05 -10.88
C ALA A 123 -5.74 12.66 -10.43
N CYS A 124 -5.06 11.59 -10.84
CA CYS A 124 -5.36 10.21 -10.43
C CYS A 124 -5.18 10.02 -8.91
N ILE A 125 -4.08 10.52 -8.34
CA ILE A 125 -3.82 10.49 -6.90
C ILE A 125 -4.90 11.25 -6.13
N LYS A 126 -5.29 12.45 -6.59
CA LYS A 126 -6.40 13.21 -5.99
C LYS A 126 -7.73 12.46 -6.11
N PHE A 127 -7.93 11.66 -7.15
CA PHE A 127 -9.08 10.77 -7.24
C PHE A 127 -9.03 9.70 -6.14
N TYR A 128 -7.92 8.97 -6.00
CA TYR A 128 -7.74 7.96 -4.95
C TYR A 128 -7.90 8.51 -3.53
N ILE A 129 -7.40 9.73 -3.27
CA ILE A 129 -7.58 10.38 -1.96
C ILE A 129 -9.05 10.63 -1.65
N ARG A 130 -9.83 11.09 -2.65
CA ARG A 130 -11.26 11.42 -2.47
C ARG A 130 -12.17 10.19 -2.45
N SER A 131 -11.77 9.10 -3.10
CA SER A 131 -12.49 7.81 -3.06
C SER A 131 -12.10 6.93 -1.87
N ASP A 132 -11.22 7.43 -0.98
CA ASP A 132 -10.64 6.67 0.14
C ASP A 132 -9.89 5.40 -0.26
N GLN A 133 -9.25 5.43 -1.43
CA GLN A 133 -8.44 4.34 -2.00
C GLN A 133 -6.94 4.67 -1.96
N LYS A 134 -6.49 5.25 -0.83
CA LYS A 134 -5.11 5.77 -0.70
C LYS A 134 -4.04 4.69 -0.83
N GLU A 135 -4.40 3.44 -0.56
CA GLU A 135 -3.58 2.25 -0.73
C GLU A 135 -3.14 1.98 -2.18
N LYS A 136 -3.86 2.51 -3.17
CA LYS A 136 -3.50 2.39 -4.59
C LYS A 136 -2.40 3.36 -5.03
N ILE A 137 -2.17 4.43 -4.27
CA ILE A 137 -1.18 5.47 -4.60
C ILE A 137 0.25 4.91 -4.65
N PRO A 138 0.75 4.15 -3.64
CA PRO A 138 2.09 3.59 -3.71
C PRO A 138 2.25 2.60 -4.86
N GLU A 139 1.24 1.79 -5.18
CA GLU A 139 1.28 0.88 -6.35
C GLU A 139 1.35 1.66 -7.66
N LEU A 140 0.54 2.71 -7.81
CA LEU A 140 0.58 3.60 -8.97
C LEU A 140 1.96 4.25 -9.19
N LEU A 141 2.62 4.66 -8.11
CA LEU A 141 3.91 5.35 -8.18
C LEU A 141 5.10 4.38 -8.32
N ASP A 142 4.94 3.13 -7.91
CA ASP A 142 5.97 2.08 -8.08
C ASP A 142 6.12 1.67 -9.56
N GLU A 143 5.01 1.67 -10.31
CA GLU A 143 5.00 1.38 -11.75
C GLU A 143 5.41 2.58 -12.62
N ALA A 144 5.47 3.79 -12.04
CA ALA A 144 5.72 5.02 -12.77
C ALA A 144 7.22 5.22 -13.07
N ASP A 145 7.51 6.01 -14.10
CA ASP A 145 8.88 6.45 -14.35
C ASP A 145 9.44 7.27 -13.17
N SER A 146 10.76 7.18 -12.95
CA SER A 146 11.45 7.90 -11.87
C SER A 146 11.18 9.42 -11.86
N SER A 147 10.99 10.04 -13.03
CA SER A 147 10.64 11.47 -13.15
C SER A 147 9.32 11.84 -12.48
N ILE A 148 8.35 10.91 -12.46
CA ILE A 148 7.08 11.09 -11.76
C ILE A 148 7.31 11.10 -10.25
N SER A 149 8.12 10.15 -9.78
CA SER A 149 8.45 10.05 -8.36
C SER A 149 9.19 11.29 -7.85
N ASP A 150 10.13 11.81 -8.65
CA ASP A 150 10.88 13.04 -8.35
C ASP A 150 10.00 14.29 -8.33
N ALA A 151 8.96 14.33 -9.19
CA ALA A 151 8.02 15.45 -9.26
C ALA A 151 6.90 15.39 -8.20
N LEU A 152 6.68 14.23 -7.58
CA LEU A 152 5.59 13.95 -6.63
C LEU A 152 6.08 13.36 -5.29
N PRO A 153 7.16 13.90 -4.67
CA PRO A 153 7.78 13.29 -3.49
C PRO A 153 6.85 13.29 -2.27
N GLU A 154 5.85 14.18 -2.21
CA GLU A 154 4.89 14.27 -1.12
C GLU A 154 3.96 13.04 -1.00
N TYR A 155 3.83 12.27 -2.09
CA TYR A 155 3.01 11.05 -2.14
C TYR A 155 3.84 9.77 -1.94
N ILE A 156 5.17 9.88 -1.86
CA ILE A 156 6.06 8.72 -1.70
C ILE A 156 6.37 8.50 -0.23
N VAL A 157 5.97 7.34 0.27
CA VAL A 157 6.26 6.93 1.65
C VAL A 157 7.20 5.73 1.62
N LYS A 158 8.39 5.89 2.21
CA LYS A 158 9.36 4.79 2.32
C LYS A 158 8.83 3.71 3.25
N THR A 159 9.16 2.46 2.93
CA THR A 159 8.79 1.28 3.72
C THR A 159 9.39 1.33 5.13
N PRO A 160 8.71 0.74 6.14
CA PRO A 160 9.31 0.53 7.45
C PRO A 160 10.60 -0.28 7.38
N LYS A 161 11.57 0.07 8.23
CA LYS A 161 12.77 -0.74 8.46
C LYS A 161 12.57 -1.64 9.66
N PHE A 162 13.06 -2.87 9.54
CA PHE A 162 13.04 -3.90 10.57
C PHE A 162 14.42 -3.96 11.22
N SER A 163 14.50 -4.14 12.53
CA SER A 163 15.78 -4.28 13.24
C SER A 163 16.39 -5.67 13.14
N LEU A 164 15.62 -6.65 12.68
CA LEU A 164 16.03 -8.03 12.51
C LEU A 164 15.98 -8.36 11.02
N ASP A 165 17.06 -8.95 10.53
CA ASP A 165 17.13 -9.52 9.18
C ASP A 165 16.30 -10.81 9.11
N ASP A 166 15.81 -11.16 7.93
CA ASP A 166 15.09 -12.41 7.69
C ASP A 166 16.02 -13.45 7.05
N GLY A 167 15.75 -14.73 7.30
CA GLY A 167 16.46 -15.85 6.67
C GLY A 167 17.49 -16.55 7.55
N GLU A 168 17.71 -16.07 8.78
CA GLU A 168 18.48 -16.75 9.82
C GLU A 168 17.52 -17.29 10.89
N ASP A 169 17.83 -18.46 11.43
CA ASP A 169 17.15 -19.03 12.59
C ASP A 169 17.74 -18.44 13.88
N TYR A 170 16.88 -18.12 14.84
CA TYR A 170 17.29 -17.60 16.13
C TYR A 170 17.21 -18.68 17.20
N ASP A 171 18.24 -18.80 18.04
CA ASP A 171 18.32 -19.75 19.15
C ASP A 171 17.71 -19.20 20.46
N ASP A 172 17.25 -17.95 20.45
CA ASP A 172 16.55 -17.27 21.54
C ASP A 172 15.38 -16.41 21.04
N VAL A 173 14.49 -16.02 21.97
CA VAL A 173 13.34 -15.16 21.64
C VAL A 173 13.83 -13.75 21.28
N GLN A 174 13.27 -13.19 20.21
CA GLN A 174 13.74 -11.93 19.66
C GLN A 174 12.80 -10.75 19.92
N GLN A 175 13.38 -9.54 19.99
CA GLN A 175 12.64 -8.28 20.02
C GLN A 175 12.77 -7.54 18.70
N LEU A 176 11.71 -7.60 17.88
CA LEU A 176 11.65 -6.87 16.63
C LEU A 176 11.25 -5.41 16.85
N LYS A 177 12.11 -4.49 16.44
CA LYS A 177 11.83 -3.04 16.39
C LYS A 177 11.56 -2.62 14.96
N LEU A 178 10.50 -1.82 14.78
CA LEU A 178 10.15 -1.20 13.50
C LEU A 178 10.43 0.31 13.55
N THR A 179 10.99 0.86 12.48
CA THR A 179 11.22 2.31 12.33
C THR A 179 10.73 2.81 10.98
N ALA A 180 10.33 4.09 10.93
CA ALA A 180 9.87 4.76 9.71
C ALA A 180 10.34 6.21 9.70
N ALA A 181 10.20 6.89 8.56
CA ALA A 181 10.51 8.30 8.43
C ALA A 181 9.72 9.17 9.43
N SER A 182 10.31 10.31 9.83
CA SER A 182 9.70 11.22 10.80
C SER A 182 8.28 11.63 10.39
N GLY A 183 7.35 11.62 11.35
CA GLY A 183 5.94 11.95 11.11
C GLY A 183 5.10 10.83 10.50
N CYS A 184 5.68 9.67 10.18
CA CYS A 184 4.94 8.48 9.76
C CYS A 184 4.51 7.62 10.97
N LYS A 185 3.37 6.95 10.82
CA LYS A 185 2.89 5.90 11.75
C LYS A 185 3.09 4.55 11.09
N ILE A 186 3.48 3.54 11.87
CA ILE A 186 3.60 2.16 11.36
C ILE A 186 2.36 1.36 11.75
N TYR A 187 1.83 0.59 10.81
CA TYR A 187 0.77 -0.40 11.02
C TYR A 187 1.27 -1.76 10.54
N TYR A 188 0.92 -2.80 11.28
CA TYR A 188 1.45 -4.14 11.04
C TYR A 188 0.43 -5.24 11.32
N THR A 189 0.72 -6.42 10.79
CA THR A 189 -0.01 -7.65 11.07
C THR A 189 0.99 -8.76 11.40
N LYS A 190 0.56 -9.70 12.26
CA LYS A 190 1.17 -11.03 12.36
C LYS A 190 0.33 -11.97 11.48
N ASN A 191 0.93 -12.96 10.83
CA ASN A 191 0.23 -14.08 10.17
C ASN A 191 -0.38 -13.76 8.78
N LYS A 192 0.46 -13.31 7.84
CA LYS A 192 0.24 -13.41 6.38
C LYS A 192 -0.86 -12.55 5.73
N LYS A 193 -1.47 -11.59 6.43
CA LYS A 193 -2.40 -10.61 5.82
C LYS A 193 -1.69 -9.29 5.50
N LYS A 194 -1.86 -8.76 4.28
CA LYS A 194 -1.38 -7.41 3.92
C LYS A 194 -1.98 -6.38 4.90
N PRO A 195 -1.17 -5.50 5.52
CA PRO A 195 -1.65 -4.54 6.49
C PRO A 195 -2.35 -3.37 5.78
N THR A 196 -3.28 -2.75 6.49
CA THR A 196 -3.99 -1.53 6.09
C THR A 196 -3.89 -0.50 7.20
N THR A 197 -4.37 0.73 6.96
CA THR A 197 -4.47 1.77 7.99
C THR A 197 -5.38 1.39 9.16
N GLY A 198 -6.24 0.38 9.00
CA GLY A 198 -7.05 -0.22 10.06
C GLY A 198 -6.37 -1.38 10.83
N SER A 199 -5.14 -1.74 10.46
CA SER A 199 -4.37 -2.80 11.15
C SER A 199 -3.83 -2.32 12.50
N ARG A 200 -3.14 -3.21 13.23
CA ARG A 200 -2.58 -2.87 14.54
C ARG A 200 -1.49 -1.81 14.37
N LYS A 201 -1.65 -0.68 15.08
CA LYS A 201 -0.61 0.36 15.15
C LYS A 201 0.58 -0.13 15.96
N TYR A 202 1.78 0.06 15.43
CA TYR A 202 3.02 -0.20 16.15
C TYR A 202 3.27 0.89 17.20
N THR A 203 3.38 0.48 18.46
CA THR A 203 3.60 1.37 19.61
C THR A 203 4.82 1.00 20.44
N GLY A 204 5.47 -0.13 20.14
CA GLY A 204 6.62 -0.65 20.87
C GLY A 204 7.10 -1.97 20.27
N PRO A 205 8.25 -2.50 20.73
CA PRO A 205 8.84 -3.71 20.18
C PRO A 205 7.87 -4.90 20.12
N ILE A 206 8.01 -5.70 19.08
CA ILE A 206 7.21 -6.92 18.86
C ILE A 206 8.05 -8.11 19.31
N GLN A 207 7.54 -8.87 20.26
CA GLN A 207 8.16 -10.14 20.66
C GLN A 207 7.91 -11.20 19.58
N ILE A 208 9.01 -11.86 19.17
CA ILE A 208 9.05 -13.02 18.28
C ILE A 208 9.35 -14.23 19.16
N GLU A 209 8.36 -15.11 19.29
CA GLU A 209 8.45 -16.32 20.11
C GLU A 209 8.98 -17.49 19.28
N GLU A 210 9.25 -18.61 19.95
CA GLU A 210 9.57 -19.91 19.32
C GLU A 210 8.59 -20.26 18.19
N GLY A 211 9.14 -20.77 17.08
CA GLY A 211 8.45 -21.10 15.85
C GLY A 211 8.47 -19.99 14.79
N ASP A 212 7.64 -20.18 13.76
CA ASP A 212 7.59 -19.31 12.60
C ASP A 212 6.68 -18.09 12.83
N THR A 213 7.24 -16.89 12.67
CA THR A 213 6.52 -15.62 12.71
C THR A 213 6.70 -14.84 11.41
N THR A 214 5.62 -14.54 10.71
CA THR A 214 5.64 -13.59 9.58
C THR A 214 5.04 -12.25 9.98
N ILE A 215 5.79 -11.18 9.76
CA ILE A 215 5.35 -9.80 10.00
C ILE A 215 5.23 -9.06 8.67
N TYR A 216 4.09 -8.39 8.46
CA TYR A 216 3.95 -7.38 7.42
C TYR A 216 3.80 -6.01 8.04
N ALA A 217 4.40 -4.99 7.43
CA ALA A 217 4.27 -3.61 7.90
C ALA A 217 4.12 -2.61 6.75
N ILE A 218 3.43 -1.51 7.03
CA ILE A 218 3.37 -0.30 6.21
C ILE A 218 3.67 0.92 7.08
N ALA A 219 4.30 1.93 6.50
CA ALA A 219 4.39 3.27 7.07
C ALA A 219 3.30 4.15 6.45
N VAL A 220 2.71 5.05 7.22
CA VAL A 220 1.61 5.92 6.77
C VAL A 220 1.94 7.35 7.16
N ASN A 221 1.98 8.26 6.17
CA ASN A 221 2.29 9.67 6.40
C ASN A 221 1.10 10.43 7.03
N LYS A 222 1.28 11.73 7.31
CA LYS A 222 0.24 12.57 7.91
C LYS A 222 -1.02 12.73 7.03
N ALA A 223 -0.88 12.59 5.71
CA ALA A 223 -2.00 12.64 4.76
C ALA A 223 -2.76 11.29 4.66
N GLY A 224 -2.34 10.26 5.40
CA GLY A 224 -2.95 8.94 5.38
C GLY A 224 -2.54 8.07 4.19
N ILE A 225 -1.50 8.46 3.45
CA ILE A 225 -0.96 7.69 2.33
C ILE A 225 0.00 6.63 2.89
N PRO A 226 -0.18 5.34 2.55
CA PRO A 226 0.71 4.27 2.98
C PRO A 226 1.94 4.13 2.06
N SER A 227 3.00 3.50 2.58
CA SER A 227 4.05 2.88 1.79
C SER A 227 3.54 1.60 1.12
N LEU A 228 4.32 1.03 0.19
CA LEU A 228 4.16 -0.37 -0.15
C LEU A 228 4.30 -1.26 1.10
N PRO A 229 3.64 -2.43 1.14
CA PRO A 229 3.81 -3.38 2.23
C PRO A 229 5.17 -4.07 2.13
N VAL A 230 5.87 -4.16 3.25
CA VAL A 230 7.08 -4.97 3.40
C VAL A 230 6.76 -6.18 4.27
N ARG A 231 7.33 -7.34 3.92
CA ARG A 231 7.16 -8.62 4.59
C ARG A 231 8.52 -9.13 5.06
N LYS A 232 8.59 -9.60 6.30
CA LYS A 232 9.74 -10.33 6.86
C LYS A 232 9.24 -11.59 7.59
N SER A 233 10.04 -12.66 7.55
CA SER A 233 9.75 -13.91 8.24
C SER A 233 10.90 -14.25 9.18
N TYR A 234 10.57 -14.76 10.36
CA TYR A 234 11.49 -15.07 11.43
C TYR A 234 11.16 -16.47 11.96
N THR A 235 12.19 -17.26 12.19
CA THR A 235 12.07 -18.60 12.77
C THR A 235 12.93 -18.63 14.01
N VAL A 236 12.32 -18.94 15.15
CA VAL A 236 13.03 -19.06 16.44
C VAL A 236 12.99 -20.53 16.85
N GLU A 237 14.15 -21.17 16.90
CA GLU A 237 14.33 -22.55 17.35
C GLU A 237 15.20 -22.58 18.60
N LEU A 238 14.57 -22.61 19.77
CA LEU A 238 15.30 -22.64 21.02
C LEU A 238 16.07 -23.97 21.14
N PRO A 239 17.35 -23.98 21.51
CA PRO A 239 18.14 -25.20 21.61
C PRO A 239 17.63 -26.07 22.76
N ILE A 240 17.77 -27.38 22.59
CA ILE A 240 17.53 -28.37 23.63
C ILE A 240 18.79 -29.23 23.80
N GLU A 241 19.00 -29.76 25.00
CA GLU A 241 20.06 -30.73 25.23
C GLU A 241 19.92 -31.95 24.32
N ASP A 242 21.08 -32.48 23.95
CA ASP A 242 21.20 -33.75 23.24
C ASP A 242 20.63 -34.92 24.06
N ALA A 243 20.51 -36.08 23.43
CA ALA A 243 20.10 -37.30 24.11
C ALA A 243 21.02 -37.61 25.31
N PRO A 244 20.48 -38.09 26.46
CA PRO A 244 21.28 -38.28 27.66
C PRO A 244 22.38 -39.33 27.45
N ALA A 245 23.58 -39.08 27.95
CA ALA A 245 24.60 -40.12 28.00
C ALA A 245 24.17 -41.22 29.00
N VAL A 246 24.12 -42.47 28.53
CA VAL A 246 23.82 -43.64 29.36
C VAL A 246 25.02 -44.60 29.38
N SER A 247 25.48 -44.93 30.58
CA SER A 247 26.51 -45.93 30.87
C SER A 247 25.93 -47.09 31.69
N PRO A 248 26.40 -48.33 31.51
CA PRO A 248 27.44 -48.74 30.57
C PRO A 248 26.93 -48.76 29.12
N SER A 249 27.81 -48.93 28.14
CA SER A 249 27.43 -49.03 26.72
C SER A 249 26.66 -50.32 26.42
N THR A 250 25.96 -50.38 25.29
CA THR A 250 25.34 -51.63 24.81
C THR A 250 26.33 -52.80 24.84
N GLY A 251 25.92 -53.96 25.36
CA GLY A 251 26.81 -55.11 25.50
C GLY A 251 26.24 -56.30 26.27
N GLN A 252 27.05 -57.34 26.39
CA GLN A 252 26.80 -58.50 27.24
C GLN A 252 27.58 -58.38 28.54
N TYR A 253 26.95 -58.74 29.65
CA TYR A 253 27.47 -58.62 31.00
C TYR A 253 27.34 -59.96 31.73
N SER A 254 28.37 -60.33 32.50
CA SER A 254 28.38 -61.53 33.35
C SER A 254 28.12 -61.24 34.84
N SER A 255 27.86 -59.97 35.16
CA SER A 255 27.45 -59.51 36.49
C SER A 255 26.64 -58.23 36.33
N ALA A 256 25.66 -58.03 37.22
CA ALA A 256 24.83 -56.83 37.22
C ALA A 256 25.71 -55.57 37.32
N GLN A 257 25.42 -54.59 36.46
CA GLN A 257 26.04 -53.26 36.47
C GLN A 257 24.99 -52.22 36.83
N GLU A 258 25.44 -51.06 37.30
CA GLU A 258 24.56 -49.91 37.49
C GLU A 258 24.44 -49.12 36.18
N ILE A 259 23.19 -48.92 35.73
CA ILE A 259 22.85 -48.08 34.60
C ILE A 259 22.71 -46.64 35.10
N GLU A 260 23.62 -45.78 34.64
CA GLU A 260 23.66 -44.38 34.99
C GLU A 260 23.27 -43.50 33.80
N ILE A 261 22.43 -42.50 34.08
CA ILE A 261 22.04 -41.47 33.12
C ILE A 261 22.70 -40.17 33.55
N LYS A 262 23.52 -39.56 32.68
CA LYS A 262 24.04 -38.21 32.93
C LYS A 262 22.91 -37.20 32.70
N VAL A 263 22.46 -36.56 33.78
CA VAL A 263 21.40 -35.55 33.76
C VAL A 263 22.01 -34.16 33.97
N PRO A 264 21.97 -33.27 32.96
CA PRO A 264 22.38 -31.87 33.12
C PRO A 264 21.47 -31.10 34.08
N ASP A 265 21.99 -30.00 34.63
CA ASP A 265 21.20 -29.10 35.48
C ASP A 265 19.96 -28.57 34.73
N GLY A 266 18.81 -28.54 35.41
CA GLY A 266 17.54 -28.07 34.82
C GLY A 266 16.78 -29.11 33.99
N TYR A 267 17.28 -30.34 33.90
CA TYR A 267 16.62 -31.46 33.24
C TYR A 267 16.18 -32.55 34.23
N THR A 268 15.17 -33.31 33.83
CA THR A 268 14.76 -34.57 34.47
C THR A 268 14.86 -35.69 33.46
N ALA A 269 15.53 -36.78 33.79
CA ALA A 269 15.56 -37.96 32.94
C ALA A 269 14.37 -38.88 33.20
N TYR A 270 13.83 -39.45 32.12
CA TYR A 270 12.81 -40.49 32.14
C TYR A 270 13.29 -41.66 31.30
N TYR A 271 13.00 -42.88 31.75
CA TYR A 271 13.47 -44.08 31.08
C TYR A 271 12.43 -45.21 31.05
N THR A 272 12.68 -46.16 30.14
CA THR A 272 11.91 -47.39 29.97
C THR A 272 12.88 -48.56 29.76
N THR A 273 12.44 -49.76 30.14
CA THR A 273 13.19 -51.03 29.96
C THR A 273 12.43 -52.04 29.12
N ASP A 274 11.19 -51.71 28.72
CA ASP A 274 10.22 -52.56 28.03
C ASP A 274 10.14 -52.29 26.53
N LYS A 275 11.17 -51.67 25.95
CA LYS A 275 11.27 -51.26 24.53
C LYS A 275 10.40 -50.07 24.14
N SER A 276 9.46 -49.61 24.98
CA SER A 276 8.61 -48.44 24.69
C SER A 276 9.43 -47.15 24.66
N GLU A 277 8.97 -46.12 23.93
CA GLU A 277 9.64 -44.81 23.94
C GLU A 277 9.37 -44.08 25.26
N PRO A 278 10.39 -43.54 25.93
CA PRO A 278 10.20 -42.87 27.20
C PRO A 278 9.49 -41.52 26.99
N THR A 279 8.52 -41.25 27.86
CA THR A 279 7.77 -40.00 27.93
C THR A 279 7.84 -39.43 29.34
N THR A 280 7.24 -38.28 29.59
CA THR A 280 7.08 -37.73 30.95
C THR A 280 6.20 -38.58 31.87
N SER A 281 5.50 -39.58 31.33
CA SER A 281 4.73 -40.56 32.10
C SER A 281 5.53 -41.84 32.41
N SER A 282 6.73 -41.99 31.86
CA SER A 282 7.62 -43.13 32.11
C SER A 282 8.31 -43.02 33.48
N THR A 283 9.14 -43.99 33.81
CA THR A 283 9.83 -44.02 35.10
C THR A 283 10.81 -42.85 35.20
N LYS A 284 10.66 -42.03 36.23
CA LYS A 284 11.58 -40.92 36.52
C LYS A 284 12.90 -41.48 37.05
N TYR A 285 14.02 -41.05 36.46
CA TYR A 285 15.35 -41.39 36.95
C TYR A 285 15.67 -40.59 38.23
N THR A 286 16.01 -41.30 39.31
CA THR A 286 16.35 -40.69 40.61
C THR A 286 17.75 -41.06 41.11
N GLY A 287 18.48 -41.89 40.36
CA GLY A 287 19.79 -42.43 40.71
C GLY A 287 20.10 -43.69 39.88
N PRO A 288 21.30 -44.29 40.04
CA PRO A 288 21.69 -45.48 39.29
C PRO A 288 20.65 -46.61 39.36
N VAL A 289 20.42 -47.29 38.23
CA VAL A 289 19.42 -48.36 38.08
C VAL A 289 20.13 -49.69 37.90
N GLU A 290 19.86 -50.68 38.75
CA GLU A 290 20.43 -52.02 38.59
C GLU A 290 20.00 -52.67 37.27
N MET A 291 20.96 -53.23 36.53
CA MET A 291 20.71 -53.90 35.24
C MET A 291 19.86 -55.17 35.45
N PRO A 292 18.66 -55.27 34.83
CA PRO A 292 17.83 -56.47 34.93
C PRO A 292 18.48 -57.69 34.27
N GLU A 293 18.20 -58.89 34.79
CA GLU A 293 18.60 -60.16 34.18
C GLU A 293 17.96 -60.35 32.79
N GLY A 294 18.72 -60.97 31.87
CA GLY A 294 18.27 -61.22 30.51
C GLY A 294 18.45 -60.02 29.56
N GLU A 295 17.66 -60.00 28.49
CA GLU A 295 17.70 -58.94 27.47
C GLU A 295 16.88 -57.71 27.89
N THR A 296 17.54 -56.57 28.03
CA THR A 296 16.93 -55.28 28.39
C THR A 296 17.21 -54.23 27.31
N ILE A 297 16.16 -53.62 26.75
CA ILE A 297 16.30 -52.42 25.91
C ILE A 297 16.00 -51.20 26.78
N PHE A 298 17.07 -50.55 27.22
CA PHE A 298 17.00 -49.34 28.03
C PHE A 298 16.92 -48.12 27.12
N LYS A 299 15.86 -47.33 27.24
CA LYS A 299 15.71 -46.06 26.52
C LYS A 299 15.57 -44.92 27.51
N ALA A 300 16.25 -43.80 27.24
CA ALA A 300 16.22 -42.62 28.10
C ALA A 300 16.09 -41.31 27.31
N VAL A 301 15.38 -40.35 27.90
CA VAL A 301 15.26 -38.97 27.43
C VAL A 301 15.47 -38.00 28.58
N LEU A 302 15.89 -36.78 28.25
CA LEU A 302 15.91 -35.63 29.14
C LEU A 302 14.70 -34.75 28.86
N VAL A 303 14.08 -34.21 29.92
CA VAL A 303 12.97 -33.27 29.82
C VAL A 303 13.31 -32.02 30.62
N ASN A 304 13.27 -30.85 29.98
CA ASN A 304 13.53 -29.58 30.67
C ASN A 304 12.29 -29.07 31.44
N ALA A 305 12.45 -28.00 32.22
CA ALA A 305 11.37 -27.39 32.99
C ALA A 305 10.17 -26.88 32.15
N LYS A 306 10.36 -26.65 30.84
CA LYS A 306 9.30 -26.27 29.90
C LYS A 306 8.60 -27.48 29.25
N GLY A 307 8.98 -28.70 29.62
CA GLY A 307 8.41 -29.94 29.10
C GLY A 307 8.95 -30.38 27.74
N ARG A 308 10.04 -29.77 27.24
CA ARG A 308 10.66 -30.19 25.97
C ARG A 308 11.53 -31.42 26.19
N VAL A 309 11.49 -32.36 25.24
CA VAL A 309 12.11 -33.68 25.31
C VAL A 309 13.32 -33.75 24.37
N SER A 310 14.46 -34.20 24.88
CA SER A 310 15.68 -34.44 24.08
C SER A 310 15.50 -35.59 23.07
N GLY A 311 16.54 -35.88 22.29
CA GLY A 311 16.64 -37.16 21.60
C GLY A 311 16.63 -38.35 22.57
N ILE A 312 16.33 -39.55 22.05
CA ILE A 312 16.29 -40.80 22.81
C ILE A 312 17.65 -41.49 22.74
N THR A 313 18.25 -41.79 23.88
CA THR A 313 19.38 -42.72 23.96
C THR A 313 18.85 -44.14 24.11
N THR A 314 19.27 -45.05 23.25
CA THR A 314 18.93 -46.48 23.33
C THR A 314 20.17 -47.31 23.65
N ARG A 315 20.03 -48.22 24.62
CA ARG A 315 21.04 -49.21 25.01
C ARG A 315 20.42 -50.60 25.02
N ASN A 316 21.16 -51.59 24.53
CA ASN A 316 20.76 -52.99 24.58
C ASN A 316 21.72 -53.74 25.52
N TYR A 317 21.17 -54.30 26.59
CA TYR A 317 21.92 -55.03 27.60
C TYR A 317 21.49 -56.48 27.62
N VAL A 318 22.45 -57.39 27.75
CA VAL A 318 22.19 -58.81 28.01
C VAL A 318 22.97 -59.20 29.25
N LEU A 319 22.28 -59.47 30.35
CA LEU A 319 22.89 -59.99 31.57
C LEU A 319 22.69 -61.51 31.62
N ASN A 320 23.81 -62.25 31.56
CA ASN A 320 23.88 -63.71 31.58
C ASN A 320 24.11 -64.26 32.98
#